data_AF-A0A936XXY4-F1
#
_entry.id   AF-A0A936XXY4-F1
#
_cell.length_a   1.000
_cell.length_b   1.000
_cell.length_c   1.000
_cell.angle_alpha   90.00
_cell.angle_beta   90.00
_cell.angle_gamma   90.00
#
_symmetry.space_group_name_H-M   'P 1'
#
loop_
_entity.id
_entity.type
_entity.pdbx_description
1 polymer ?
#
loop_
_entity_poly.entity_id
_entity_poly.type
_entity_poly.pdbx_seq_one_letter_code
_entity_poly.pdbx_strand_id
1 'polypeptide(L)'
;MEILDKNSLVLGIGCQRCHGPAAAHVNFHTENPGKQTAGDITANKTLNRQQQLDQCAVCHSGNDKRKIQSRFMFRPGDFLANYFLPNVVADSTRHFDVHGNQFNLLKQSRCFLKSNSITCSTCHNPHGNAAMPAAVYAQKCMSCHQEGSADFCTVKNIAVAELKANCTDCHMPLETSDAISFRVSGSAAVSSYLLRSHRIAVYKETKKK
;
A
#
# COMPACT_ATOMS: atom_id res chain seq x y z
N MET A 1 26.87 1.25 -9.42
CA MET A 1 25.85 1.43 -10.49
C MET A 1 25.09 0.12 -10.60
N GLU A 2 23.77 0.16 -10.73
CA GLU A 2 22.93 -1.04 -10.80
C GLU A 2 22.92 -1.54 -12.24
N ILE A 3 23.51 -2.72 -12.50
CA ILE A 3 23.57 -3.31 -13.84
C ILE A 3 22.34 -4.22 -13.99
N LEU A 4 21.45 -3.86 -14.91
CA LEU A 4 20.28 -4.67 -15.27
C LEU A 4 20.62 -5.47 -16.52
N ASP A 5 20.56 -6.79 -16.41
CA ASP A 5 20.59 -7.66 -17.59
C ASP A 5 19.24 -7.62 -18.30
N LYS A 6 19.26 -7.21 -19.57
CA LYS A 6 18.05 -7.05 -20.39
C LYS A 6 17.33 -8.38 -20.61
N ASN A 7 18.06 -9.50 -20.62
CA ASN A 7 17.50 -10.82 -20.91
C ASN A 7 16.78 -11.44 -19.71
N SER A 8 17.02 -10.93 -18.50
CA SER A 8 16.38 -11.40 -17.26
C SER A 8 15.34 -10.43 -16.71
N LEU A 9 15.03 -9.36 -17.44
CA LEU A 9 14.07 -8.34 -17.00
C LEU A 9 12.62 -8.84 -17.12
N VAL A 10 11.95 -9.00 -15.98
CA VAL A 10 10.49 -9.20 -15.94
C VAL A 10 9.82 -7.83 -15.80
N LEU A 11 9.03 -7.46 -16.82
CA LEU A 11 8.34 -6.17 -16.86
C LEU A 11 7.09 -6.15 -15.97
N GLY A 12 6.85 -5.00 -15.34
CA GLY A 12 5.66 -4.75 -14.54
C GLY A 12 5.62 -5.45 -13.18
N ILE A 13 4.46 -5.39 -12.53
CA ILE A 13 4.20 -6.07 -11.25
C ILE A 13 3.40 -7.34 -11.57
N GLY A 14 4.12 -8.46 -11.77
CA GLY A 14 3.53 -9.79 -12.02
C GLY A 14 3.59 -10.71 -10.80
N CYS A 15 3.14 -11.95 -10.97
CA CYS A 15 3.07 -12.97 -9.90
C CYS A 15 4.38 -13.07 -9.10
N GLN A 16 5.51 -13.14 -9.81
CA GLN A 16 6.82 -13.35 -9.20
C GLN A 16 7.32 -12.18 -8.35
N ARG A 17 6.75 -10.97 -8.53
CA ARG A 17 7.11 -9.81 -7.70
C ARG A 17 6.61 -9.98 -6.26
N CYS A 18 5.49 -10.68 -6.09
CA CYS A 18 4.85 -10.91 -4.79
C CYS A 18 4.99 -12.36 -4.29
N HIS A 19 5.27 -13.30 -5.19
CA HIS A 19 5.37 -14.73 -4.86
C HIS A 19 6.77 -15.33 -5.04
N GLY A 20 7.73 -14.54 -5.53
CA GLY A 20 9.09 -14.99 -5.77
C GLY A 20 9.25 -15.73 -7.10
N PRO A 21 10.45 -16.23 -7.42
CA PRO A 21 10.71 -16.99 -8.64
C PRO A 21 9.78 -18.20 -8.76
N ALA A 22 9.08 -18.33 -9.88
CA ALA A 22 8.05 -19.35 -10.06
C ALA A 22 8.52 -20.61 -10.82
N ALA A 23 9.80 -20.72 -11.16
CA ALA A 23 10.31 -21.84 -11.94
C ALA A 23 10.09 -23.19 -11.24
N ALA A 24 10.38 -23.27 -9.93
CA ALA A 24 10.15 -24.48 -9.15
C ALA A 24 8.66 -24.84 -9.09
N HIS A 25 7.79 -23.85 -8.86
CA HIS A 25 6.34 -24.01 -8.91
C HIS A 25 5.85 -24.58 -10.26
N VAL A 26 6.32 -24.03 -11.37
CA VAL A 26 5.94 -24.50 -12.72
C VAL A 26 6.43 -25.93 -12.95
N ASN A 27 7.67 -26.25 -12.59
CA ASN A 27 8.22 -27.60 -12.73
C ASN A 27 7.41 -28.61 -11.90
N PHE A 28 7.13 -28.28 -10.63
CA PHE A 28 6.32 -29.12 -9.75
C PHE A 28 4.96 -29.47 -10.36
N HIS A 29 4.22 -28.49 -10.89
CA HIS A 29 2.92 -28.76 -11.50
C HIS A 29 2.99 -29.41 -12.89
N THR A 30 4.08 -29.20 -13.63
CA THR A 30 4.33 -29.91 -14.90
C THR A 30 4.55 -31.40 -14.66
N GLU A 31 5.30 -31.75 -13.61
CA GLU A 31 5.54 -33.13 -13.19
C GLU A 31 4.33 -33.76 -12.48
N ASN A 32 3.44 -32.93 -11.92
CA ASN A 32 2.29 -33.35 -11.13
C ASN A 32 0.97 -32.70 -11.61
N PRO A 33 0.49 -32.99 -12.83
CA PRO A 33 -0.63 -32.28 -13.46
C PRO A 33 -1.97 -32.41 -12.71
N GLY A 34 -2.15 -33.47 -11.91
CA GLY A 34 -3.35 -33.67 -11.08
C GLY A 34 -3.31 -32.92 -9.74
N LYS A 35 -2.19 -32.29 -9.38
CA LYS A 35 -2.02 -31.63 -8.07
C LYS A 35 -2.62 -30.23 -8.10
N GLN A 36 -3.66 -30.00 -7.29
CA GLN A 36 -4.34 -28.71 -7.20
C GLN A 36 -3.78 -27.79 -6.11
N THR A 37 -3.00 -28.32 -5.17
CA THR A 37 -2.34 -27.51 -4.14
C THR A 37 -1.11 -26.84 -4.73
N ALA A 38 -0.99 -25.52 -4.56
CA ALA A 38 0.19 -24.78 -4.99
C ALA A 38 1.46 -25.34 -4.31
N GLY A 39 2.40 -25.85 -5.11
CA GLY A 39 3.74 -26.26 -4.68
C GLY A 39 4.80 -25.20 -4.98
N ASP A 40 5.88 -25.17 -4.20
CA ASP A 40 7.12 -24.45 -4.50
C ASP A 40 6.98 -22.97 -4.89
N ILE A 41 6.03 -22.28 -4.25
CA ILE A 41 5.80 -20.84 -4.39
C ILE A 41 5.50 -20.20 -3.03
N THR A 42 6.00 -18.99 -2.80
CA THR A 42 5.76 -18.30 -1.53
C THR A 42 4.29 -17.92 -1.40
N ALA A 43 3.61 -18.39 -0.37
CA ALA A 43 2.24 -17.98 -0.07
C ALA A 43 2.26 -16.82 0.95
N ASN A 44 1.55 -15.73 0.68
CA ASN A 44 1.56 -14.55 1.57
C ASN A 44 1.16 -14.88 3.02
N LYS A 45 0.32 -15.90 3.22
CA LYS A 45 -0.10 -16.39 4.55
C LYS A 45 1.03 -16.99 5.40
N THR A 46 2.15 -17.39 4.79
CA THR A 46 3.31 -17.92 5.52
C THR A 46 4.27 -16.81 5.96
N LEU A 47 4.07 -15.58 5.48
CA LEU A 47 4.88 -14.43 5.83
C LEU A 47 4.38 -13.79 7.13
N ASN A 48 5.31 -13.34 7.97
CA ASN A 48 4.95 -12.53 9.12
C ASN A 48 4.45 -11.15 8.67
N ARG A 49 3.78 -10.43 9.58
CA ARG A 49 3.19 -9.12 9.27
C ARG A 49 4.18 -8.14 8.64
N GLN A 50 5.41 -8.06 9.14
CA GLN A 50 6.41 -7.12 8.61
C GLN A 50 6.83 -7.51 7.20
N GLN A 51 7.02 -8.79 6.91
CA GLN A 51 7.33 -9.28 5.56
C GLN A 51 6.20 -9.00 4.56
N GLN A 52 4.94 -9.14 4.98
CA GLN A 52 3.78 -8.79 4.14
C GLN A 52 3.75 -7.28 3.83
N LEU A 53 4.07 -6.44 4.82
CA LEU A 53 4.17 -4.99 4.63
C LEU A 53 5.36 -4.61 3.74
N ASP A 54 6.51 -5.26 3.95
CA ASP A 54 7.77 -4.98 3.26
C ASP A 54 7.68 -5.27 1.76
N GLN A 55 6.91 -6.29 1.37
CA GLN A 55 6.59 -6.58 -0.03
C GLN A 55 5.95 -5.40 -0.75
N CYS A 56 5.09 -4.64 -0.07
CA CYS A 56 4.48 -3.44 -0.62
C CYS A 56 5.45 -2.25 -0.50
N ALA A 57 6.11 -2.14 0.65
CA ALA A 57 6.96 -1.03 1.04
C ALA A 57 8.24 -0.92 0.19
N VAL A 58 8.68 -1.99 -0.48
CA VAL A 58 9.79 -1.92 -1.46
C VAL A 58 9.56 -0.85 -2.54
N CYS A 59 8.29 -0.55 -2.84
CA CYS A 59 7.88 0.52 -3.75
C CYS A 59 7.08 1.63 -3.04
N HIS A 60 6.25 1.28 -2.05
CA HIS A 60 5.30 2.19 -1.39
C HIS A 60 5.79 2.78 -0.06
N SER A 61 7.10 2.95 0.13
CA SER A 61 7.68 3.57 1.34
C SER A 61 8.67 4.70 1.07
N GLY A 62 8.51 5.35 -0.08
CA GLY A 62 9.33 6.46 -0.54
C GLY A 62 10.52 6.00 -1.37
N ASN A 63 11.05 6.94 -2.16
CA ASN A 63 12.24 6.73 -3.00
C ASN A 63 13.48 7.50 -2.48
N ASP A 64 13.37 8.13 -1.31
CA ASP A 64 14.39 8.99 -0.69
C ASP A 64 15.40 8.23 0.18
N LYS A 65 15.13 6.96 0.50
CA LYS A 65 16.00 6.13 1.35
C LYS A 65 17.31 5.78 0.67
N ARG A 66 18.40 5.77 1.45
CA ARG A 66 19.71 5.31 1.00
C ARG A 66 19.69 3.79 0.75
N LYS A 67 19.94 3.39 -0.49
CA LYS A 67 20.00 1.98 -0.92
C LYS A 67 21.26 1.29 -0.39
N ILE A 68 21.07 0.13 0.24
CA ILE A 68 22.14 -0.85 0.59
C ILE A 68 22.29 -1.84 -0.58
N GLN A 69 21.16 -2.32 -1.10
CA GLN A 69 21.08 -3.26 -2.22
C GLN A 69 20.02 -2.81 -3.23
N SER A 70 20.02 -3.45 -4.40
CA SER A 70 19.00 -3.25 -5.42
C SER A 70 17.61 -3.62 -4.92
N ARG A 71 16.60 -2.79 -5.21
CA ARG A 71 15.18 -3.11 -4.97
C ARG A 71 14.67 -4.28 -5.81
N PHE A 72 15.35 -4.60 -6.92
CA PHE A 72 15.00 -5.72 -7.79
C PHE A 72 15.52 -7.05 -7.25
N MET A 73 16.44 -7.02 -6.29
CA MET A 73 16.91 -8.21 -5.57
C MET A 73 15.96 -8.65 -4.45
N PHE A 74 15.07 -7.76 -3.97
CA PHE A 74 14.06 -8.11 -2.96
C PHE A 74 13.25 -9.34 -3.37
N ARG A 75 13.08 -10.27 -2.42
CA ARG A 75 12.23 -11.45 -2.53
C ARG A 75 11.18 -11.47 -1.40
N PRO A 76 9.97 -11.99 -1.66
CA PRO A 76 8.98 -12.17 -0.60
C PRO A 76 9.55 -12.96 0.57
N GLY A 77 9.36 -12.47 1.79
CA GLY A 77 9.99 -13.01 2.99
C GLY A 77 11.25 -12.27 3.43
N ASP A 78 11.82 -11.41 2.58
CA ASP A 78 12.87 -10.50 3.01
C ASP A 78 12.34 -9.38 3.91
N PHE A 79 13.26 -8.77 4.67
CA PHE A 79 13.02 -7.52 5.37
C PHE A 79 13.50 -6.33 4.56
N LEU A 80 12.69 -5.28 4.46
CA LEU A 80 13.02 -4.06 3.73
C LEU A 80 14.31 -3.39 4.26
N ALA A 81 14.57 -3.55 5.56
CA ALA A 81 15.76 -3.03 6.24
C ALA A 81 17.09 -3.59 5.67
N ASN A 82 17.06 -4.75 5.00
CA ASN A 82 18.24 -5.32 4.34
C ASN A 82 18.59 -4.58 3.04
N TYR A 83 17.65 -3.82 2.48
CA TYR A 83 17.76 -3.17 1.17
C TYR A 83 17.92 -1.65 1.28
N PHE A 84 17.40 -1.05 2.34
CA PHE A 84 17.40 0.40 2.52
C PHE A 84 17.75 0.74 3.96
N LEU A 85 18.65 1.70 4.14
CA LEU A 85 18.90 2.27 5.46
C LEU A 85 17.68 3.09 5.90
N PRO A 86 17.35 3.07 7.21
CA PRO A 86 16.35 3.96 7.74
C PRO A 86 16.79 5.42 7.54
N ASN A 87 15.82 6.31 7.29
CA ASN A 87 16.09 7.74 7.28
C ASN A 87 16.54 8.13 8.69
N VAL A 88 17.70 8.77 8.81
CA VAL A 88 18.35 9.12 10.09
C VAL A 88 17.48 10.07 10.93
N VAL A 89 16.54 10.77 10.30
CA VAL A 89 15.55 11.62 10.96
C VAL A 89 14.24 10.84 11.10
N ALA A 90 14.17 9.99 12.13
CA ALA A 90 12.95 9.30 12.55
C ALA A 90 12.03 10.28 13.29
N ASP A 91 11.59 11.33 12.60
CA ASP A 91 10.69 12.32 13.16
C ASP A 91 9.24 11.94 12.83
N SER A 92 8.43 11.73 13.86
CA SER A 92 6.99 11.47 13.74
C SER A 92 6.23 12.67 13.17
N THR A 93 6.86 13.85 13.10
CA THR A 93 6.34 15.05 12.43
C THR A 93 6.70 15.12 10.95
N ARG A 94 7.52 14.19 10.44
CA ARG A 94 7.87 14.15 9.00
C ARG A 94 6.61 14.02 8.16
N HIS A 95 6.40 15.00 7.30
CA HIS A 95 5.41 14.94 6.24
C HIS A 95 5.90 14.00 5.14
N PHE A 96 5.05 13.08 4.71
CA PHE A 96 5.33 12.17 3.61
C PHE A 96 4.41 12.51 2.45
N ASP A 97 4.98 12.63 1.26
CA ASP A 97 4.24 12.80 0.01
C ASP A 97 3.19 11.68 -0.16
N VAL A 98 2.02 11.95 -0.71
CA VAL A 98 1.01 10.89 -0.91
C VAL A 98 1.40 9.88 -2.00
N HIS A 99 2.24 10.25 -2.95
CA HIS A 99 2.77 9.37 -3.98
C HIS A 99 3.91 8.48 -3.45
N GLY A 100 3.74 7.17 -3.62
CA GLY A 100 4.78 6.17 -3.33
C GLY A 100 5.17 6.02 -1.85
N ASN A 101 4.49 6.65 -0.88
CA ASN A 101 4.81 6.59 0.55
C ASN A 101 3.64 6.09 1.42
N GLN A 102 2.71 5.35 0.83
CA GLN A 102 1.50 4.85 1.49
C GLN A 102 1.82 4.07 2.78
N PHE A 103 2.91 3.30 2.82
CA PHE A 103 3.33 2.57 4.01
C PHE A 103 3.71 3.50 5.16
N ASN A 104 4.49 4.55 4.90
CA ASN A 104 4.93 5.48 5.95
C ASN A 104 3.74 6.30 6.49
N LEU A 105 2.82 6.72 5.61
CA LEU A 105 1.57 7.38 6.00
C LEU A 105 0.68 6.46 6.85
N LEU A 106 0.51 5.20 6.42
CA LEU A 106 -0.27 4.21 7.18
C LEU A 106 0.31 3.98 8.58
N LYS A 107 1.64 3.92 8.72
CA LYS A 107 2.31 3.78 10.03
C LYS A 107 2.00 4.91 11.01
N GLN A 108 1.59 6.10 10.53
CA GLN A 108 1.17 7.22 11.37
C GLN A 108 -0.31 7.12 11.81
N SER A 109 -1.06 6.15 11.30
CA SER A 109 -2.50 5.99 11.58
C SER A 109 -2.74 5.30 12.92
N ARG A 110 -3.73 5.78 13.69
CA ARG A 110 -4.06 5.17 14.99
C ARG A 110 -4.48 3.70 14.88
N CYS A 111 -5.21 3.33 13.82
CA CYS A 111 -5.61 1.95 13.57
C CYS A 111 -4.40 1.04 13.38
N PHE A 112 -3.37 1.49 12.64
CA PHE A 112 -2.13 0.74 12.44
C PHE A 112 -1.32 0.63 13.73
N LEU A 113 -1.20 1.72 14.51
CA LEU A 113 -0.45 1.73 15.77
C LEU A 113 -1.09 0.85 16.85
N LYS A 114 -2.42 0.72 16.84
CA LYS A 114 -3.18 -0.09 17.81
C LYS A 114 -3.38 -1.55 17.37
N SER A 115 -2.97 -1.92 16.16
CA SER A 115 -3.19 -3.26 15.61
C SER A 115 -1.89 -3.94 15.22
N ASN A 116 -1.74 -5.18 15.66
CA ASN A 116 -0.66 -6.07 15.24
C ASN A 116 -1.03 -6.95 14.04
N SER A 117 -2.18 -6.71 13.40
CA SER A 117 -2.68 -7.54 12.28
C SER A 117 -2.93 -6.77 10.98
N ILE A 118 -3.08 -5.44 11.02
CA ILE A 118 -3.33 -4.64 9.81
C ILE A 118 -2.13 -4.70 8.87
N THR A 119 -2.40 -5.07 7.61
CA THR A 119 -1.48 -5.03 6.47
C THR A 119 -2.12 -4.30 5.29
N CYS A 120 -1.39 -4.12 4.19
CA CYS A 120 -1.93 -3.52 2.96
C CYS A 120 -3.12 -4.35 2.42
N SER A 121 -3.04 -5.68 2.52
CA SER A 121 -4.07 -6.61 2.06
C SER A 121 -5.30 -6.69 2.98
N THR A 122 -5.27 -6.04 4.15
CA THR A 122 -6.48 -5.87 4.97
C THR A 122 -7.53 -5.08 4.19
N CYS A 123 -7.10 -4.07 3.43
CA CYS A 123 -8.00 -3.20 2.66
C CYS A 123 -7.94 -3.48 1.15
N HIS A 124 -6.76 -3.73 0.59
CA HIS A 124 -6.57 -3.93 -0.84
C HIS A 124 -6.55 -5.41 -1.24
N ASN A 125 -7.10 -5.72 -2.42
CA ASN A 125 -6.93 -7.03 -3.03
C ASN A 125 -5.77 -6.97 -4.03
N PRO A 126 -4.62 -7.62 -3.77
CA PRO A 126 -3.47 -7.61 -4.68
C PRO A 126 -3.71 -8.36 -6.00
N HIS A 127 -4.79 -9.15 -6.10
CA HIS A 127 -5.19 -9.85 -7.32
C HIS A 127 -6.43 -9.23 -7.99
N GLY A 128 -6.97 -8.15 -7.44
CA GLY A 128 -8.16 -7.47 -7.95
C GLY A 128 -7.82 -6.23 -8.79
N ASN A 129 -8.84 -5.64 -9.41
CA ASN A 129 -8.71 -4.43 -10.22
C ASN A 129 -8.24 -3.21 -9.39
N ALA A 130 -7.53 -2.29 -10.06
CA ALA A 130 -6.77 -1.21 -9.45
C ALA A 130 -7.58 -0.12 -8.71
N ALA A 131 -8.91 -0.10 -8.84
CA ALA A 131 -9.79 0.78 -8.07
C ALA A 131 -11.09 0.07 -7.73
N MET A 132 -11.42 0.02 -6.44
CA MET A 132 -12.73 -0.45 -5.98
C MET A 132 -13.63 0.74 -5.63
N PRO A 133 -14.97 0.59 -5.73
CA PRO A 133 -15.90 1.58 -5.24
C PRO A 133 -15.66 1.96 -3.78
N ALA A 134 -15.92 3.21 -3.40
CA ALA A 134 -15.77 3.69 -2.02
C ALA A 134 -16.50 2.81 -0.99
N ALA A 135 -17.67 2.28 -1.36
CA ALA A 135 -18.44 1.36 -0.53
C ALA A 135 -17.68 0.08 -0.16
N VAL A 136 -16.85 -0.45 -1.06
CA VAL A 136 -16.03 -1.65 -0.76
C VAL A 136 -14.99 -1.33 0.30
N TYR A 137 -14.35 -0.16 0.22
CA TYR A 137 -13.42 0.28 1.26
C TYR A 137 -14.12 0.59 2.57
N ALA A 138 -15.31 1.21 2.53
CA ALA A 138 -16.11 1.45 3.72
C ALA A 138 -16.40 0.14 4.46
N GLN A 139 -16.74 -0.95 3.76
CA GLN A 139 -16.90 -2.27 4.39
C GLN A 139 -15.62 -2.78 5.08
N LYS A 140 -14.43 -2.48 4.54
CA LYS A 140 -13.15 -2.80 5.21
C LYS A 140 -12.96 -1.98 6.48
N CYS A 141 -13.35 -0.71 6.49
CA CYS A 141 -13.34 0.11 7.72
C CYS A 141 -14.33 -0.46 8.77
N MET A 142 -15.54 -0.80 8.33
CA MET A 142 -16.63 -1.31 9.18
C MET A 142 -16.32 -2.68 9.80
N SER A 143 -15.34 -3.44 9.31
CA SER A 143 -14.93 -4.69 9.97
C SER A 143 -14.34 -4.46 11.37
N CYS A 144 -13.86 -3.24 11.66
CA CYS A 144 -13.38 -2.82 12.98
C CYS A 144 -14.22 -1.67 13.57
N HIS A 145 -14.77 -0.80 12.72
CA HIS A 145 -15.58 0.36 13.12
C HIS A 145 -17.09 0.05 12.99
N GLN A 146 -17.56 -1.00 13.66
CA GLN A 146 -18.96 -1.42 13.56
C GLN A 146 -19.90 -0.35 14.13
N GLU A 147 -21.10 -0.22 13.55
CA GLU A 147 -22.13 0.70 14.04
C GLU A 147 -22.45 0.38 15.52
N GLY A 148 -22.42 1.42 16.38
CA GLY A 148 -22.62 1.28 17.82
C GLY A 148 -21.36 0.91 18.63
N SER A 149 -20.22 0.65 17.99
CA SER A 149 -18.94 0.48 18.70
C SER A 149 -18.37 1.84 19.14
N ALA A 150 -17.48 1.82 20.13
CA ALA A 150 -16.79 3.02 20.62
C ALA A 150 -15.93 3.72 19.55
N ASP A 151 -15.55 2.98 18.49
CA ASP A 151 -14.73 3.48 17.40
C ASP A 151 -15.59 3.95 16.20
N PHE A 152 -16.92 3.81 16.23
CA PHE A 152 -17.80 4.25 15.14
C PHE A 152 -17.79 5.77 14.97
N CYS A 153 -17.93 6.24 13.73
CA CYS A 153 -17.97 7.67 13.43
C CYS A 153 -19.29 8.30 13.92
N THR A 154 -19.21 9.35 14.73
CA THR A 154 -20.35 10.01 15.39
C THR A 154 -20.65 11.41 14.83
N VAL A 155 -20.21 11.70 13.59
CA VAL A 155 -20.50 12.98 12.95
C VAL A 155 -22.01 13.15 12.77
N LYS A 156 -22.55 14.26 13.30
CA LYS A 156 -24.00 14.46 13.40
C LYS A 156 -24.68 14.94 12.11
N ASN A 157 -23.90 15.45 11.17
CA ASN A 157 -24.40 16.12 9.97
C ASN A 157 -24.45 15.20 8.73
N ILE A 158 -24.14 13.91 8.90
CA ILE A 158 -24.15 12.91 7.81
C ILE A 158 -24.98 11.73 8.28
N ALA A 159 -25.89 11.24 7.44
CA ALA A 159 -26.70 10.09 7.76
C ALA A 159 -25.82 8.83 7.94
N VAL A 160 -26.16 7.98 8.90
CA VAL A 160 -25.40 6.73 9.17
C VAL A 160 -25.29 5.85 7.91
N ALA A 161 -26.36 5.79 7.11
CA ALA A 161 -26.35 5.06 5.84
C ALA A 161 -25.28 5.58 4.86
N GLU A 162 -25.07 6.89 4.83
CA GLU A 162 -24.06 7.54 3.98
C GLU A 162 -22.64 7.32 4.54
N LEU A 163 -22.46 7.38 5.86
CA LEU A 163 -21.18 7.05 6.51
C LEU A 163 -20.71 5.62 6.20
N LYS A 164 -21.65 4.67 6.19
CA LYS A 164 -21.39 3.27 5.86
C LYS A 164 -21.05 3.04 4.38
N ALA A 165 -21.32 4.01 3.52
CA ALA A 165 -20.99 3.96 2.10
C ALA A 165 -19.64 4.61 1.78
N ASN A 166 -19.14 5.53 2.61
CA ASN A 166 -17.89 6.23 2.33
C ASN A 166 -17.22 6.80 3.58
N CYS A 167 -16.13 6.16 4.02
CA CYS A 167 -15.27 6.69 5.09
C CYS A 167 -14.08 7.49 4.54
N THR A 168 -13.71 7.26 3.27
CA THR A 168 -12.44 7.69 2.71
C THR A 168 -12.37 9.18 2.41
N ASP A 169 -13.49 9.86 2.17
CA ASP A 169 -13.48 11.31 1.86
C ASP A 169 -13.01 12.16 3.02
N CYS A 170 -13.37 11.78 4.25
CA CYS A 170 -12.96 12.51 5.44
C CYS A 170 -11.70 11.90 6.09
N HIS A 171 -11.58 10.58 6.13
CA HIS A 171 -10.47 9.91 6.84
C HIS A 171 -9.24 9.62 5.99
N MET A 172 -9.34 9.76 4.67
CA MET A 172 -8.25 9.57 3.69
C MET A 172 -8.33 10.67 2.61
N PRO A 173 -8.14 11.95 3.00
CA PRO A 173 -8.38 13.08 2.12
C PRO A 173 -7.45 13.03 0.89
N LEU A 174 -7.93 13.61 -0.21
CA LEU A 174 -7.09 13.85 -1.39
C LEU A 174 -6.08 14.95 -1.05
N GLU A 175 -4.81 14.65 -1.26
CA GLU A 175 -3.70 15.60 -1.14
C GLU A 175 -2.95 15.66 -2.47
N THR A 176 -2.29 16.78 -2.72
CA THR A 176 -1.40 16.94 -3.89
C THR A 176 -0.08 16.24 -3.63
N SER A 177 0.47 15.59 -4.65
CA SER A 177 1.86 15.15 -4.62
C SER A 177 2.79 16.33 -4.92
N ASP A 178 3.81 16.50 -4.10
CA ASP A 178 4.98 17.34 -4.34
C ASP A 178 5.96 16.68 -5.33
N ALA A 179 5.87 15.35 -5.49
CA ALA A 179 6.76 14.58 -6.37
C ALA A 179 6.29 14.50 -7.84
N ILE A 180 4.98 14.65 -8.11
CA ILE A 180 4.41 14.51 -9.45
C ILE A 180 3.44 15.64 -9.76
N SER A 181 3.64 16.27 -10.91
CA SER A 181 2.68 17.17 -11.55
C SER A 181 2.66 16.95 -13.06
N PHE A 182 1.57 17.32 -13.72
CA PHE A 182 1.41 17.18 -15.17
C PHE A 182 1.37 18.55 -15.82
N ARG A 183 2.03 18.70 -16.97
CA ARG A 183 1.84 19.87 -17.84
C ARG A 183 0.78 19.54 -18.87
N VAL A 184 -0.22 20.41 -19.00
CA VAL A 184 -1.26 20.25 -20.01
C VAL A 184 -0.65 20.54 -21.38
N SER A 185 -0.85 19.63 -22.34
CA SER A 185 -0.32 19.79 -23.70
C SER A 185 -0.81 21.11 -24.31
N GLY A 186 0.11 21.89 -24.89
CA GLY A 186 -0.19 23.20 -25.47
C GLY A 186 -0.48 24.33 -24.47
N SER A 187 -0.27 24.11 -23.16
CA SER A 187 -0.48 25.12 -22.12
C SER A 187 0.69 25.23 -21.14
N ALA A 188 0.86 26.42 -20.56
CA ALA A 188 1.75 26.62 -19.41
C ALA A 188 1.14 26.11 -18.09
N ALA A 189 -0.15 25.73 -18.10
CA ALA A 189 -0.85 25.24 -16.92
C ALA A 189 -0.30 23.89 -16.44
N VAL A 190 -0.11 23.81 -15.13
CA VAL A 190 0.31 22.60 -14.41
C VAL A 190 -0.90 22.06 -13.65
N SER A 191 -1.24 20.78 -13.87
CA SER A 191 -2.24 20.05 -13.11
C SER A 191 -1.56 19.24 -12.02
N SER A 192 -2.01 19.40 -10.78
CA SER A 192 -1.52 18.60 -9.66
C SER A 192 -1.95 17.14 -9.79
N TYR A 193 -1.09 16.21 -9.37
CA TYR A 193 -1.47 14.82 -9.16
C TYR A 193 -2.09 14.67 -7.77
N LEU A 194 -3.37 14.30 -7.71
CA LEU A 194 -4.10 14.10 -6.46
C LEU A 194 -4.12 12.61 -6.12
N LEU A 195 -3.81 12.29 -4.87
CA LEU A 195 -3.95 10.93 -4.34
C LEU A 195 -4.49 10.96 -2.92
N ARG A 196 -5.24 9.92 -2.53
CA ARG A 196 -5.73 9.79 -1.17
C ARG A 196 -4.58 9.49 -0.21
N SER A 197 -4.53 10.26 0.87
CA SER A 197 -3.63 10.03 1.99
C SER A 197 -3.92 8.68 2.62
N HIS A 198 -2.86 7.90 2.88
CA HIS A 198 -2.96 6.67 3.64
C HIS A 198 -2.78 6.89 5.15
N ARG A 199 -2.69 8.14 5.59
CA ARG A 199 -2.72 8.52 7.01
C ARG A 199 -4.18 8.56 7.46
N ILE A 200 -4.71 7.41 7.85
CA ILE A 200 -6.10 7.28 8.29
C ILE A 200 -6.26 7.95 9.66
N ALA A 201 -6.96 9.08 9.67
CA ALA A 201 -7.14 9.91 10.87
C ALA A 201 -8.48 10.66 10.86
N VAL A 202 -8.85 11.23 12.02
CA VAL A 202 -9.91 12.23 12.10
C VAL A 202 -9.25 13.59 11.85
N TYR A 203 -9.55 14.21 10.72
CA TYR A 203 -9.04 15.53 10.39
C TYR A 203 -10.00 16.59 10.96
N LYS A 204 -9.46 17.63 11.59
CA LYS A 204 -10.26 18.82 11.89
C LYS A 204 -10.62 19.46 10.56
N GLU A 205 -11.87 19.88 10.39
CA GLU A 205 -12.31 20.63 9.21
C GLU A 205 -11.30 21.72 8.88
N THR A 206 -10.55 21.54 7.79
CA THR A 206 -9.93 22.67 7.12
C THR A 206 -11.11 23.45 6.55
N LYS A 207 -11.33 24.68 7.04
CA LYS A 207 -12.23 25.61 6.36
C LYS A 207 -11.87 25.55 4.88
N LYS A 208 -12.78 25.05 4.04
CA LYS A 208 -12.66 25.18 2.58
C LYS A 208 -12.36 26.67 2.33
N LYS A 209 -11.17 26.96 1.83
CA LYS A 209 -10.90 28.24 1.17
C LYS A 209 -11.43 28.13 -0.25
#